data_AF-A0A958VYT4-F1
#
_entry.id   AF-A0A958VYT4-F1
#
_cell.length_a   1.000
_cell.length_b   1.000
_cell.length_c   1.000
_cell.angle_alpha   90.00
_cell.angle_beta   90.00
_cell.angle_gamma   90.00
#
_symmetry.space_group_name_H-M   'P 1'
#
loop_
_entity.id
_entity.type
_entity.pdbx_description
1 polymer ?
#
loop_
_entity_poly.entity_id
_entity_poly.type
_entity_poly.pdbx_seq_one_letter_code
_entity_poly.pdbx_strand_id
1 'polypeptide(L)'
;MNRITQEIDQLLQDYLEGNLIGEKLEKVKKGLETSEELRNRLEILKTIERSMQKGQLMEPSSHFTQRVMSILHKIPATQGITPRNGLLLLAGILVALGIGVTLVDAGLYNSLNGILSFENMKLPTGVTTPSLPSIPFNGKWVVNGIIGLNIGLAFLLLDRTILKPFFQRRSRVQF
;
A
#
# COMPACT_ATOMS: atom_id res chain seq x y z
N MET A 1 14.65 -24.26 16.94
CA MET A 1 15.66 -23.53 16.14
C MET A 1 16.29 -22.50 17.05
N ASN A 2 17.45 -22.82 17.60
CA ASN A 2 18.19 -21.87 18.41
C ASN A 2 18.72 -20.78 17.48
N ARG A 3 18.50 -19.52 17.82
CA ARG A 3 19.01 -18.42 17.01
C ARG A 3 20.52 -18.39 17.18
N ILE A 4 21.25 -18.70 16.12
CA ILE A 4 22.67 -18.36 16.04
C ILE A 4 22.78 -16.85 16.28
N THR A 5 23.55 -16.46 17.30
CA THR A 5 23.75 -15.05 17.64
C THR A 5 24.47 -14.34 16.49
N GLN A 6 24.13 -13.07 16.23
CA GLN A 6 24.74 -12.27 15.16
C GLN A 6 26.28 -12.25 15.21
N GLU A 7 26.86 -12.33 16.41
CA GLU A 7 28.31 -12.42 16.63
C GLU A 7 28.93 -13.69 16.04
N ILE A 8 28.22 -14.82 16.09
CA ILE A 8 28.69 -16.09 15.53
C ILE A 8 28.59 -16.06 14.00
N ASP A 9 27.52 -15.48 13.46
CA ASP A 9 27.37 -15.27 12.02
C ASP A 9 28.51 -14.39 11.46
N GLN A 10 28.87 -13.31 12.16
CA GLN A 10 29.98 -12.46 11.79
C GLN A 10 31.33 -13.20 11.85
N LEU A 11 31.56 -14.01 12.88
CA LEU A 11 32.75 -14.87 12.97
C LEU A 11 32.82 -15.92 11.84
N LEU A 12 31.68 -16.50 11.43
CA LEU A 12 31.64 -17.44 10.30
C LEU A 12 31.91 -16.74 8.97
N GLN A 13 31.48 -15.49 8.81
CA GLN A 13 31.78 -14.68 7.64
C GLN A 13 33.27 -14.31 7.60
N ASP A 14 33.84 -13.83 8.70
CA ASP A 14 35.27 -13.54 8.82
C ASP A 14 36.13 -14.79 8.53
N TYR A 15 35.63 -15.97 8.89
CA TYR A 15 36.25 -17.25 8.56
C TYR A 15 36.24 -17.54 7.06
N LEU A 16 35.13 -17.28 6.35
CA LEU A 16 35.03 -17.47 4.90
C LEU A 16 35.90 -16.49 4.12
N GLU A 17 36.01 -15.26 4.60
CA GLU A 17 36.84 -14.21 4.01
C GLU A 17 38.34 -14.38 4.33
N GLY A 18 38.71 -15.32 5.21
CA GLY A 18 40.10 -15.58 5.60
C GLY A 18 40.68 -14.54 6.58
N ASN A 19 39.83 -13.73 7.19
CA ASN A 19 40.20 -12.62 8.08
C ASN A 19 40.45 -13.06 9.54
N LEU A 20 40.24 -14.34 9.86
CA LEU A 20 40.51 -14.89 11.20
C LEU A 20 41.95 -15.39 11.34
N ILE A 21 42.64 -14.93 12.39
CA ILE A 21 44.01 -15.34 12.73
C ILE A 21 44.06 -15.84 14.18
N GLY A 22 44.92 -16.83 14.44
CA GLY A 22 45.27 -17.30 15.78
C GLY A 22 44.14 -18.05 16.49
N GLU A 23 43.93 -17.72 17.77
CA GLU A 23 43.02 -18.44 18.68
C GLU A 23 41.56 -18.48 18.19
N LYS A 24 41.10 -17.44 17.49
CA LYS A 24 39.73 -17.37 16.96
C LYS A 24 39.49 -18.39 15.85
N LEU A 25 40.49 -18.65 15.01
CA LEU A 25 40.40 -19.64 13.93
C LEU A 25 40.31 -21.06 14.50
N GLU A 26 41.06 -21.37 15.55
CA GLU A 26 40.96 -22.68 16.22
C GLU A 26 39.61 -22.88 16.91
N LYS A 27 39.07 -21.84 17.55
CA LYS A 27 37.73 -21.89 18.15
C LYS A 27 36.63 -22.15 17.12
N VAL A 28 36.70 -21.50 15.96
CA VAL A 28 35.73 -21.71 14.87
C VAL A 28 35.89 -23.11 14.27
N LYS A 29 37.11 -23.62 14.07
CA LYS A 29 37.34 -24.99 13.58
C LYS A 29 36.81 -26.04 14.53
N LYS A 30 37.12 -25.94 15.83
CA LYS A 30 36.57 -26.85 16.86
C LYS A 30 35.04 -26.76 16.93
N GLY A 31 34.48 -25.56 16.81
CA GLY A 31 33.03 -25.34 16.75
C GLY A 31 32.38 -26.01 15.53
N LEU A 32 33.01 -25.92 14.36
CA LEU A 32 32.56 -26.57 13.13
C LEU A 32 32.67 -28.10 13.20
N GLU A 33 33.66 -28.65 13.91
CA GLU A 33 33.77 -30.10 14.12
C GLU A 33 32.72 -30.63 15.09
N THR A 34 32.34 -29.84 16.10
CA THR A 34 31.45 -30.28 17.18
C THR A 34 29.97 -30.04 16.88
N SER A 35 29.64 -29.02 16.08
CA SER A 35 28.25 -28.61 15.84
C SER A 35 27.84 -28.74 14.38
N GLU A 36 26.84 -29.59 14.13
CA GLU A 36 26.19 -29.73 12.82
C GLU A 36 25.47 -28.44 12.39
N GLU A 37 24.93 -27.67 13.36
CA GLU A 37 24.22 -26.42 13.10
C GLU A 37 25.15 -25.33 12.51
N LEU A 38 26.38 -25.24 13.02
CA LEU A 38 27.40 -24.31 12.51
C LEU A 38 27.86 -24.68 11.09
N ARG A 39 27.96 -25.99 10.80
CA ARG A 39 28.32 -26.48 9.45
C ARG A 39 27.25 -26.14 8.43
N ASN A 40 25.98 -26.38 8.77
CA ASN A 40 24.84 -26.04 7.91
C ASN A 40 24.77 -24.53 7.65
N ARG A 41 25.02 -23.71 8.67
CA ARG A 41 25.06 -22.24 8.51
C ARG A 41 26.18 -21.79 7.57
N LEU A 42 27.37 -22.36 7.73
CA LEU A 42 28.53 -22.07 6.87
C LEU A 42 28.30 -22.50 5.41
N GLU A 43 27.60 -23.62 5.18
CA GLU A 43 27.22 -24.05 3.83
C GLU A 43 26.23 -23.09 3.16
N ILE A 44 25.26 -22.58 3.93
CA ILE A 44 24.34 -21.54 3.46
C ILE A 44 25.12 -20.28 3.05
N LEU A 45 26.04 -19.81 3.90
CA LEU A 45 26.87 -18.64 3.60
C LEU A 45 27.72 -18.83 2.33
N LYS A 46 28.35 -20.00 2.16
CA LYS A 46 29.07 -20.34 0.92
C LYS A 46 28.17 -20.35 -0.31
N THR A 47 26.93 -20.80 -0.17
CA THR A 47 25.95 -20.84 -1.27
C THR A 47 25.56 -19.42 -1.68
N ILE A 48 25.36 -18.53 -0.71
CA ILE A 48 25.07 -17.11 -0.94
C ILE A 48 26.26 -16.44 -1.63
N GLU A 49 27.49 -16.65 -1.15
CA GLU A 49 28.70 -16.10 -1.74
C GLU A 49 28.87 -16.55 -3.21
N ARG A 50 28.72 -17.85 -3.48
CA ARG A 50 28.76 -18.39 -4.86
C ARG A 50 27.66 -17.82 -5.75
N SER A 51 26.47 -17.58 -5.20
CA SER A 51 25.37 -16.94 -5.91
C SER A 51 25.72 -15.49 -6.29
N MET A 52 26.32 -14.74 -5.35
CA MET A 52 26.74 -13.35 -5.57
C MET A 52 27.92 -13.26 -6.56
N GLN A 53 28.89 -14.18 -6.48
CA GLN A 53 30.02 -14.23 -7.43
C GLN A 53 29.59 -14.55 -8.87
N LYS A 54 28.48 -15.28 -9.05
CA LYS A 54 27.89 -15.54 -10.38
C LYS A 54 27.17 -14.32 -10.97
N GLY A 55 26.84 -13.33 -10.14
CA GLY A 55 26.42 -12.02 -10.61
C GLY A 55 27.63 -11.32 -11.22
N GLN A 56 27.80 -11.42 -12.54
CA GLN A 56 28.71 -10.55 -13.25
C GLN A 56 28.37 -9.11 -12.87
N LEU A 57 29.30 -8.43 -12.19
CA LEU A 57 29.25 -6.99 -11.99
C LEU A 57 29.36 -6.38 -13.39
N MET A 58 28.22 -6.18 -14.03
CA MET A 58 28.15 -5.43 -15.28
C MET A 58 28.63 -4.03 -14.95
N GLU A 59 29.82 -3.69 -15.45
CA GLU A 59 30.35 -2.35 -15.31
C GLU A 59 29.34 -1.39 -15.95
N PRO A 60 28.80 -0.42 -15.20
CA PRO A 60 27.80 0.47 -15.73
C PRO A 60 28.42 1.21 -16.92
N SER A 61 27.67 1.33 -18.02
CA SER A 61 28.14 2.08 -19.20
C SER A 61 28.64 3.47 -18.77
N SER A 62 29.66 4.01 -19.44
CA SER A 62 30.24 5.34 -19.15
C SER A 62 29.21 6.46 -19.00
N HIS A 63 28.06 6.34 -19.67
CA HIS A 63 26.96 7.31 -19.63
C HIS A 63 25.86 7.00 -18.61
N PHE A 64 25.98 5.93 -17.82
CA PHE A 64 24.99 5.55 -16.82
C PHE A 64 24.79 6.66 -15.79
N THR A 65 25.87 7.14 -15.19
CA THR A 65 25.83 8.23 -14.20
C THR A 65 25.23 9.49 -14.79
N GLN A 66 25.63 9.85 -16.02
CA GLN A 66 25.13 11.03 -16.70
C GLN A 66 23.63 10.90 -17.01
N ARG A 67 23.18 9.71 -17.46
CA ARG A 67 21.77 9.41 -17.72
C ARG A 67 20.94 9.47 -16.43
N VAL A 68 21.40 8.83 -15.35
CA VAL A 68 20.71 8.84 -14.06
C VAL A 68 20.59 10.27 -13.52
N MET A 69 21.68 11.04 -13.50
CA MET A 69 21.65 12.44 -13.04
C MET A 69 20.80 13.34 -13.94
N SER A 70 20.74 13.06 -15.25
CA SER A 70 19.87 13.77 -16.19
C SER A 70 18.38 13.48 -16.02
N ILE A 71 18.03 12.40 -15.30
CA ILE A 71 16.64 12.00 -15.04
C ILE A 71 16.24 12.34 -13.60
N LEU A 72 17.19 12.42 -12.67
CA LEU A 72 16.93 12.69 -11.26
C LEU A 72 16.16 14.00 -11.04
N HIS A 73 16.49 15.05 -11.79
CA HIS A 73 15.79 16.34 -11.74
C HIS A 73 14.45 16.34 -12.48
N LYS A 74 14.20 15.34 -13.33
CA LYS A 74 12.99 15.21 -14.14
C LYS A 74 11.92 14.36 -13.49
N ILE A 75 12.20 13.66 -12.39
CA ILE A 75 11.18 12.98 -11.60
C ILE A 75 10.37 14.09 -10.92
N PRO A 76 9.19 14.47 -11.44
CA PRO A 76 8.41 15.51 -10.80
C PRO A 76 7.97 14.94 -9.45
N ALA A 77 8.10 15.73 -8.39
CA ALA A 77 7.39 15.45 -7.16
C ALA A 77 5.93 15.20 -7.55
N THR A 78 5.44 13.99 -7.28
CA THR A 78 4.13 13.48 -7.72
C THR A 78 3.11 14.62 -7.76
N GLN A 79 2.53 14.88 -8.93
CA GLN A 79 1.49 15.88 -9.15
C GLN A 79 0.24 15.46 -8.37
N GLY A 80 0.29 15.63 -7.05
CA GLY A 80 -0.83 15.49 -6.16
C GLY A 80 -1.74 16.71 -6.29
N ILE A 81 -3.02 16.50 -5.99
CA ILE A 81 -3.99 17.57 -5.81
C ILE A 81 -3.36 18.67 -4.94
N THR A 82 -3.24 19.89 -5.48
CA THR A 82 -2.68 21.03 -4.75
C THR A 82 -3.46 21.22 -3.46
N PRO A 83 -2.80 21.43 -2.29
CA PRO A 83 -3.48 21.45 -0.99
C PRO A 83 -4.63 22.46 -0.91
N ARG A 84 -4.55 23.57 -1.66
CA ARG A 84 -5.62 24.57 -1.78
C ARG A 84 -6.88 24.03 -2.48
N ASN A 85 -6.72 23.31 -3.58
CA ASN A 85 -7.83 22.68 -4.31
C ASN A 85 -8.39 21.51 -3.52
N GLY A 86 -7.53 20.78 -2.81
CA GLY A 86 -7.93 19.73 -1.88
C GLY A 86 -8.82 20.23 -0.74
N LEU A 87 -8.49 21.37 -0.15
CA LEU A 87 -9.24 21.97 0.95
C LEU A 87 -10.60 22.54 0.49
N LEU A 88 -10.65 23.14 -0.70
CA LEU A 88 -11.90 23.60 -1.31
C LEU A 88 -12.83 22.42 -1.63
N LEU A 89 -12.28 21.32 -2.14
CA LEU A 89 -13.02 20.11 -2.44
C LEU A 89 -13.53 19.42 -1.15
N LEU A 90 -12.72 19.38 -0.09
CA LEU A 90 -13.15 18.90 1.23
C LEU A 90 -14.30 19.74 1.81
N ALA A 91 -14.21 21.07 1.71
CA ALA A 91 -15.27 21.96 2.15
C ALA A 91 -16.58 21.73 1.38
N GLY A 92 -16.50 21.54 0.05
CA GLY A 92 -17.66 21.20 -0.78
C GLY A 92 -18.31 19.88 -0.37
N ILE A 93 -17.52 18.85 -0.10
CA ILE A 93 -18.04 17.55 0.37
C ILE A 93 -18.70 17.67 1.74
N LEU A 94 -18.12 18.45 2.67
CA LEU A 94 -18.73 18.69 3.98
C LEU A 94 -20.09 19.37 3.88
N VAL A 95 -20.22 20.38 3.01
CA VAL A 95 -21.50 21.05 2.76
C VAL A 95 -22.51 20.08 2.14
N ALA A 96 -22.10 19.30 1.14
CA ALA A 96 -22.96 18.30 0.50
C ALA A 96 -23.42 17.22 1.50
N LEU A 97 -22.54 16.77 2.40
CA LEU A 97 -22.88 15.84 3.48
C LEU A 97 -23.88 16.45 4.46
N GLY A 98 -23.68 17.71 4.88
CA GLY A 98 -24.60 18.41 5.76
C GLY A 98 -26.01 18.49 5.16
N ILE A 99 -26.10 18.87 3.88
CA ILE A 99 -27.36 18.90 3.13
C ILE A 99 -27.95 17.49 3.02
N GLY A 100 -27.14 16.48 2.68
CA GLY A 100 -27.60 15.10 2.54
C GLY A 100 -28.21 14.55 3.84
N VAL A 101 -27.56 14.79 4.97
CA VAL A 101 -28.04 14.35 6.29
C VAL A 101 -29.33 15.06 6.67
N THR A 102 -29.43 16.38 6.46
CA THR A 102 -30.67 17.11 6.78
C THR A 102 -31.84 16.68 5.90
N LEU A 103 -31.63 16.36 4.62
CA LEU A 103 -32.69 15.83 3.77
C LEU A 103 -33.14 14.42 4.18
N VAL A 104 -32.21 13.58 4.66
CA VAL A 104 -32.55 12.25 5.19
C VAL A 104 -33.36 12.37 6.49
N ASP A 105 -32.97 13.28 7.38
CA ASP A 105 -33.66 13.51 8.65
C ASP A 105 -35.05 14.15 8.46
N ALA A 106 -35.16 15.08 7.50
CA ALA A 106 -36.43 15.66 7.05
C ALA A 106 -37.39 14.62 6.40
N GLY A 107 -36.94 13.38 6.22
CA GLY A 107 -37.79 12.28 5.75
C GLY A 107 -38.17 12.36 4.27
N LEU A 108 -37.54 13.23 3.49
CA LEU A 108 -37.79 13.41 2.05
C LEU A 108 -37.61 12.10 1.25
N TYR A 109 -36.75 11.19 1.73
CA TYR A 109 -36.49 9.91 1.08
C TYR A 109 -37.37 8.76 1.60
N ASN A 110 -38.20 8.99 2.63
CA ASN A 110 -39.14 7.98 3.10
C ASN A 110 -40.29 7.74 2.10
N SER A 111 -40.60 8.73 1.26
CA SER A 111 -41.60 8.63 0.19
C SER A 111 -41.11 7.82 -1.01
N LEU A 112 -39.80 7.59 -1.14
CA LEU A 112 -39.18 6.75 -2.17
C LEU A 112 -39.15 5.27 -1.78
N ASN A 113 -39.76 4.89 -0.66
CA ASN A 113 -40.05 3.51 -0.30
C ASN A 113 -41.23 3.02 -1.15
N GLY A 114 -40.92 2.70 -2.41
CA GLY A 114 -41.86 2.17 -3.37
C GLY A 114 -41.52 0.74 -3.75
N ILE A 115 -42.53 0.04 -4.25
CA ILE A 115 -42.33 -1.16 -5.03
C ILE A 115 -41.96 -0.69 -6.44
N LEU A 116 -40.80 -1.09 -6.95
CA LEU A 116 -40.46 -0.85 -8.36
C LEU A 116 -41.34 -1.76 -9.23
N SER A 117 -42.53 -1.29 -9.57
CA SER A 117 -43.45 -2.00 -10.46
C SER A 117 -43.02 -1.78 -11.91
N PHE A 118 -42.52 -2.83 -12.55
CA PHE A 118 -42.20 -2.86 -13.99
C PHE A 118 -43.44 -3.05 -14.88
N GLU A 119 -44.63 -2.88 -14.31
CA GLU A 119 -45.94 -3.19 -14.91
C GLU A 119 -46.26 -2.34 -16.14
N ASN A 120 -45.57 -1.20 -16.31
CA ASN A 120 -45.76 -0.29 -17.45
C ASN A 120 -44.74 -0.47 -18.57
N MET A 121 -43.86 -1.49 -18.52
CA MET A 121 -42.95 -1.78 -19.64
C MET A 121 -43.71 -2.52 -20.75
N LYS A 122 -44.39 -1.76 -21.62
CA LYS A 122 -45.05 -2.30 -22.82
C LYS A 122 -44.01 -2.83 -23.80
N LEU A 123 -43.71 -4.13 -23.72
CA LEU A 123 -42.95 -4.84 -24.74
C LEU A 123 -43.82 -5.10 -25.99
N PRO A 124 -43.21 -5.27 -27.18
CA PRO A 124 -43.94 -5.46 -28.43
C PRO A 124 -44.85 -6.68 -28.35
N THR A 125 -46.07 -6.52 -28.85
CA THR A 125 -47.18 -7.48 -28.79
C THR A 125 -46.78 -8.86 -29.33
N GLY A 126 -46.88 -9.90 -28.48
CA GLY A 126 -46.71 -11.29 -28.87
C GLY A 126 -46.16 -12.24 -27.80
N VAL A 127 -45.63 -11.73 -26.69
CA VAL A 127 -45.04 -12.55 -25.62
C VAL A 127 -45.87 -12.40 -24.34
N THR A 128 -46.59 -13.43 -23.93
CA THR A 128 -47.14 -13.55 -22.58
C THR A 128 -45.98 -13.73 -21.60
N THR A 129 -45.57 -12.65 -20.94
CA THR A 129 -44.55 -12.72 -19.88
C THR A 129 -45.20 -12.80 -18.50
N PRO A 130 -44.71 -13.66 -17.59
CA PRO A 130 -45.10 -13.61 -16.19
C PRO A 130 -44.74 -12.24 -15.61
N SER A 131 -45.64 -11.68 -14.79
CA SER A 131 -45.39 -10.46 -14.03
C SER A 131 -44.09 -10.61 -13.24
N LEU A 132 -43.09 -9.78 -13.55
CA LEU A 132 -41.82 -9.76 -12.82
C LEU A 132 -42.10 -9.46 -11.34
N PRO A 133 -41.52 -10.23 -10.41
CA PRO A 133 -41.75 -10.03 -8.99
C PRO A 133 -41.25 -8.65 -8.59
N SER A 134 -42.10 -7.95 -7.86
CA SER A 134 -41.91 -6.58 -7.50
C SER A 134 -40.92 -6.49 -6.33
N ILE A 135 -39.75 -5.88 -6.55
CA ILE A 135 -38.69 -5.81 -5.54
C ILE A 135 -38.96 -4.61 -4.62
N PRO A 136 -39.05 -4.78 -3.29
CA PRO A 136 -39.18 -3.67 -2.37
C PRO A 136 -37.88 -2.83 -2.42
N PHE A 137 -37.99 -1.59 -2.87
CA PHE A 137 -36.88 -0.65 -2.94
C PHE A 137 -36.92 0.30 -1.76
N ASN A 138 -35.81 0.37 -1.01
CA ASN A 138 -35.68 1.30 0.10
C ASN A 138 -34.74 2.44 -0.29
N GLY A 139 -35.31 3.58 -0.68
CA GLY A 139 -34.55 4.77 -1.08
C GLY A 139 -33.64 5.30 0.02
N LYS A 140 -34.03 5.13 1.29
CA LYS A 140 -33.21 5.53 2.45
C LYS A 140 -31.92 4.71 2.53
N TRP A 141 -31.96 3.42 2.20
CA TRP A 141 -30.76 2.58 2.15
C TRP A 141 -29.78 3.04 1.06
N VAL A 142 -30.27 3.39 -0.13
CA VAL A 142 -29.43 3.89 -1.22
C VAL A 142 -28.78 5.22 -0.86
N VAL A 143 -29.56 6.16 -0.32
CA VAL A 143 -29.04 7.47 0.07
C VAL A 143 -28.03 7.36 1.21
N ASN A 144 -28.30 6.51 2.21
CA ASN A 144 -27.34 6.23 3.28
C ASN A 144 -26.05 5.61 2.74
N GLY A 145 -26.13 4.75 1.72
CA GLY A 145 -24.95 4.21 1.02
C GLY A 145 -24.13 5.31 0.33
N ILE A 146 -24.78 6.24 -0.37
CA ILE A 146 -24.13 7.39 -1.01
C ILE A 146 -23.48 8.31 0.03
N ILE A 147 -24.16 8.58 1.14
CA ILE A 147 -23.62 9.37 2.25
C ILE A 147 -22.39 8.67 2.85
N GLY A 148 -22.46 7.37 3.11
CA GLY A 148 -21.33 6.58 3.61
C GLY A 148 -20.12 6.62 2.68
N LEU A 149 -20.35 6.53 1.36
CA LEU A 149 -19.28 6.63 0.37
C LEU A 149 -18.66 8.05 0.33
N ASN A 150 -19.46 9.10 0.43
CA ASN A 150 -18.98 10.49 0.52
C ASN A 150 -18.18 10.74 1.81
N ILE A 151 -18.56 10.14 2.94
CA ILE A 151 -17.78 10.17 4.18
C ILE A 151 -16.41 9.49 3.96
N GLY A 152 -16.40 8.31 3.33
CA GLY A 152 -15.14 7.61 3.00
C GLY A 152 -14.22 8.45 2.12
N LEU A 153 -14.76 9.09 1.08
CA LEU A 153 -14.03 10.03 0.24
C LEU A 153 -13.52 11.25 1.02
N ALA A 154 -14.34 11.80 1.92
CA ALA A 154 -13.94 12.93 2.77
C ALA A 154 -12.74 12.56 3.65
N PHE A 155 -12.73 11.37 4.26
CA PHE A 155 -11.58 10.89 5.05
C PHE A 155 -10.33 10.69 4.20
N LEU A 156 -10.46 10.08 3.02
CA LEU A 156 -9.32 9.88 2.10
C LEU A 156 -8.74 11.22 1.66
N LEU A 157 -9.60 12.19 1.34
CA LEU A 157 -9.18 13.52 0.97
C LEU A 157 -8.56 14.27 2.14
N LEU A 158 -9.14 14.21 3.34
CA LEU A 158 -8.59 14.80 4.55
C LEU A 158 -7.17 14.28 4.81
N ASP A 159 -6.94 12.98 4.71
CA ASP A 159 -5.62 12.39 4.86
C ASP A 159 -4.62 12.91 3.82
N ARG A 160 -5.04 12.91 2.55
CA ARG A 160 -4.17 13.31 1.45
C ARG A 160 -3.90 14.82 1.40
N THR A 161 -4.85 15.65 1.82
CA THR A 161 -4.81 17.13 1.66
C THR A 161 -4.40 17.86 2.92
N ILE A 162 -4.65 17.32 4.11
CA ILE A 162 -4.30 17.95 5.39
C ILE A 162 -3.19 17.17 6.09
N LEU A 163 -3.40 15.88 6.37
CA LEU A 163 -2.46 15.10 7.20
C LEU A 163 -1.10 14.98 6.51
N LYS A 164 -1.07 14.52 5.27
CA LYS A 164 0.18 14.29 4.52
C LYS A 164 1.07 15.54 4.39
N PRO A 165 0.58 16.72 3.93
CA PRO A 165 1.42 17.92 3.87
C PRO A 165 1.79 18.47 5.26
N PHE A 166 0.94 18.29 6.27
CA PHE A 166 1.25 18.70 7.64
C PHE A 166 2.43 17.92 8.22
N PHE A 167 2.46 16.60 8.01
CA PHE A 167 3.59 15.76 8.45
C PHE A 167 4.86 15.99 7.63
N GLN A 168 4.75 16.21 6.32
CA GLN A 168 5.90 16.53 5.45
C GLN A 168 6.57 17.86 5.80
N ARG A 169 5.82 18.85 6.33
CA ARG A 169 6.41 20.11 6.80
C ARG A 169 7.22 19.92 8.08
N ARG A 170 6.76 19.07 9.01
CA ARG A 170 7.48 18.82 10.27
C ARG A 170 8.76 18.00 10.08
N SER A 171 8.79 17.04 9.15
CA SER A 171 9.99 16.25 8.89
C SER A 171 11.13 17.04 8.21
N ARG A 172 10.85 18.21 7.64
CA ARG A 172 11.86 19.10 7.04
C ARG A 172 12.54 20.07 8.00
N VAL A 173 12.04 20.22 9.24
CA VAL A 173 12.56 21.18 10.23
C VAL A 173 13.59 20.55 11.18
N GLN A 174 13.97 19.28 10.97
CA GLN A 174 14.95 18.54 11.79
C GLN A 174 16.30 18.27 11.12
N PHE A 175 16.76 19.15 10.22
CA PHE A 175 18.14 19.13 9.71
C PHE A 175 18.80 20.49 9.86
#